data_AF-A0A1C6SYF2-F1
#
_entry.id   AF-A0A1C6SYF2-F1
#
_cell.length_a   1.000
_cell.length_b   1.000
_cell.length_c   1.000
_cell.angle_alpha   90.00
_cell.angle_beta   90.00
_cell.angle_gamma   90.00
#
_symmetry.space_group_name_H-M   'P 1'
#
loop_
_entity.id
_entity.type
_entity.pdbx_description
1 polymer ?
#
loop_
_entity_poly.entity_id
_entity_poly.type
_entity_poly.pdbx_seq_one_letter_code
_entity_poly.pdbx_strand_id
1 'polypeptide(L)'
;MATDPLLAARRSAPPADDPTSDLVAQMHNYSRAVIEAELRRLARRAPSLRPNDLDVIDAALDELAESLFLARLRSLPQHTAQLKRLFGTAREDS
;
A
#
# COMPACT_ATOMS: atom_id res chain seq x y z
N MET A 1 -11.20 1.81 46.05
CA MET A 1 -11.28 2.48 44.72
C MET A 1 -10.73 1.51 43.69
N ALA A 2 -11.59 0.66 43.13
CA ALA A 2 -11.19 -0.34 42.14
C ALA A 2 -11.29 0.30 40.75
N THR A 3 -10.16 0.59 40.13
CA THR A 3 -10.08 0.91 38.71
C THR A 3 -10.41 -0.36 37.93
N ASP A 4 -11.55 -0.35 37.27
CA ASP A 4 -12.06 -1.43 36.42
C ASP A 4 -11.12 -1.64 35.21
N PRO A 5 -10.40 -2.78 35.12
CA PRO A 5 -9.42 -3.03 34.06
C PRO A 5 -10.07 -3.24 32.67
N LEU A 6 -11.40 -3.44 32.61
CA LEU A 6 -12.12 -3.61 31.35
C LEU A 6 -12.19 -2.32 30.51
N LEU A 7 -12.13 -1.15 31.15
CA LEU A 7 -12.12 0.14 30.44
C LEU A 7 -10.77 0.44 29.77
N ALA A 8 -9.67 -0.13 30.29
CA ALA A 8 -8.34 0.03 29.70
C ALA A 8 -8.17 -0.82 28.43
N ALA A 9 -8.79 -2.01 28.37
CA ALA A 9 -8.70 -2.90 27.22
C ALA A 9 -9.45 -2.40 25.97
N ARG A 10 -10.45 -1.50 26.14
CA ARG A 10 -11.19 -0.91 25.02
C ARG A 10 -10.47 0.26 24.33
N ARG A 11 -9.32 0.71 24.84
CA ARG A 11 -8.53 1.81 24.24
C ARG A 11 -7.53 1.38 23.18
N SER A 12 -7.44 0.08 22.89
CA SER A 12 -6.40 -0.49 22.02
C SER A 12 -6.94 -1.07 20.71
N ALA A 13 -8.18 -0.78 20.34
CA ALA A 13 -8.58 -0.95 18.95
C ALA A 13 -7.96 0.21 18.15
N PRO A 14 -7.03 -0.05 17.21
CA PRO A 14 -6.63 0.99 16.27
C PRO A 14 -7.90 1.51 15.59
N PRO A 15 -8.02 2.83 15.37
CA PRO A 15 -9.20 3.37 14.70
C PRO A 15 -9.35 2.64 13.37
N ALA A 16 -10.53 2.04 13.15
CA ALA A 16 -10.84 1.26 11.95
C ALA A 16 -10.72 2.08 10.65
N ASP A 17 -10.54 3.40 10.78
CA ASP A 17 -10.40 4.39 9.72
C ASP A 17 -9.12 5.21 9.89
N ASP A 18 -7.93 4.58 9.95
CA ASP A 18 -6.69 5.34 9.73
C ASP A 18 -6.61 5.70 8.24
N PRO A 19 -6.81 6.99 7.86
CA PRO A 19 -6.80 7.39 6.46
C PRO A 19 -5.43 7.15 5.81
N THR A 20 -4.37 7.06 6.60
CA THR A 20 -3.01 6.75 6.13
C THR A 20 -2.91 5.28 5.76
N SER A 21 -3.38 4.38 6.63
CA SER A 21 -3.50 2.95 6.34
C SER A 21 -4.35 2.69 5.08
N ASP A 22 -5.47 3.39 4.93
CA ASP A 22 -6.33 3.29 3.74
C ASP A 22 -5.60 3.75 2.45
N LEU A 23 -4.93 4.91 2.48
CA LEU A 23 -4.12 5.36 1.35
C LEU A 23 -2.99 4.37 1.02
N VAL A 24 -2.29 3.85 2.02
CA VAL A 24 -1.20 2.87 1.83
C VAL A 24 -1.74 1.60 1.19
N ALA A 25 -2.90 1.09 1.65
CA ALA A 25 -3.53 -0.09 1.07
C ALA A 25 -3.94 0.15 -0.40
N GLN A 26 -4.53 1.31 -0.70
CA GLN A 26 -4.89 1.67 -2.08
C GLN A 26 -3.67 1.76 -3.00
N MET A 27 -2.60 2.41 -2.53
CA MET A 27 -1.36 2.54 -3.30
C MET A 27 -0.66 1.20 -3.51
N HIS A 28 -0.67 0.32 -2.50
CA HIS A 28 -0.17 -1.04 -2.62
C HIS A 28 -0.95 -1.86 -3.65
N ASN A 29 -2.29 -1.80 -3.62
CA ASN A 29 -3.12 -2.51 -4.58
C ASN A 29 -2.93 -1.98 -6.00
N TYR A 30 -2.81 -0.66 -6.15
CA TYR A 30 -2.51 -0.04 -7.44
C TYR A 30 -1.15 -0.46 -7.99
N SER A 31 -0.09 -0.39 -7.17
CA SER A 31 1.24 -0.82 -7.59
C SER A 31 1.27 -2.29 -7.97
N ARG A 32 0.58 -3.14 -7.20
CA ARG A 32 0.47 -4.57 -7.49
C ARG A 32 -0.16 -4.84 -8.86
N ALA A 33 -1.25 -4.15 -9.18
CA ALA A 33 -1.93 -4.27 -10.47
C ALA A 33 -1.05 -3.80 -11.65
N VAL A 34 -0.29 -2.72 -11.46
CA VAL A 34 0.67 -2.22 -12.47
C VAL A 34 1.78 -3.24 -12.70
N ILE A 35 2.40 -3.76 -11.63
CA ILE A 35 3.49 -4.74 -11.75
C ILE A 35 2.99 -6.00 -12.46
N GLU A 36 1.81 -6.52 -12.12
CA GLU A 36 1.23 -7.69 -12.82
C GLU A 36 0.95 -7.43 -14.31
N ALA A 37 0.47 -6.24 -14.66
CA ALA A 37 0.24 -5.86 -16.05
C ALA A 37 1.57 -5.79 -16.82
N GLU A 38 2.62 -5.21 -16.22
CA GLU A 38 3.93 -5.10 -16.84
C GLU A 38 4.66 -6.44 -16.92
N LEU A 39 4.55 -7.32 -15.92
CA LEU A 39 5.08 -8.69 -16.00
C LEU A 39 4.43 -9.49 -17.13
N ARG A 40 3.11 -9.40 -17.29
CA ARG A 40 2.41 -10.02 -18.44
C ARG A 40 2.87 -9.44 -19.77
N ARG A 41 3.09 -8.13 -19.84
CA ARG A 41 3.60 -7.46 -21.03
C ARG A 41 5.04 -7.89 -21.33
N LEU A 42 5.88 -8.01 -20.30
CA LEU A 42 7.26 -8.44 -20.41
C LEU A 42 7.35 -9.89 -20.91
N ALA A 43 6.59 -10.81 -20.31
CA ALA A 43 6.52 -12.21 -20.72
C ALA A 43 6.14 -12.35 -22.20
N ARG A 44 5.22 -11.50 -22.71
CA ARG A 44 4.87 -11.47 -24.14
C ARG A 44 5.99 -10.94 -25.04
N ARG A 45 6.78 -9.96 -24.58
CA ARG A 45 7.83 -9.32 -25.37
C ARG A 45 9.16 -10.08 -25.34
N ALA A 46 9.41 -10.83 -24.27
CA ALA A 46 10.64 -11.58 -24.05
C ALA A 46 10.30 -13.04 -23.71
N PRO A 47 9.89 -13.85 -24.72
CA PRO A 47 9.45 -15.23 -24.50
C PRO A 47 10.57 -16.17 -24.03
N SER A 48 11.83 -15.73 -24.07
CA SER A 48 12.97 -16.46 -23.50
C SER A 48 13.07 -16.36 -21.98
N LEU A 49 12.32 -15.44 -21.34
CA LEU A 49 12.27 -15.36 -19.88
C LEU A 49 11.50 -16.55 -19.32
N ARG A 50 12.12 -17.24 -18.36
CA ARG A 50 11.49 -18.34 -17.65
C ARG A 50 10.65 -17.79 -16.48
N PRO A 51 9.72 -18.60 -15.93
CA PRO A 51 8.94 -18.21 -14.76
C PRO A 51 9.80 -17.67 -13.62
N ASN A 52 10.89 -18.36 -13.25
CA ASN A 52 11.79 -17.89 -12.19
C ASN A 52 12.44 -16.53 -12.47
N ASP A 53 12.68 -16.21 -13.74
CA ASP A 53 13.26 -14.91 -14.11
C ASP A 53 12.22 -13.79 -13.91
N LEU A 54 10.93 -14.09 -14.17
CA LEU A 54 9.81 -13.18 -13.89
C LEU A 54 9.55 -13.03 -12.39
N ASP A 55 9.70 -14.09 -11.58
CA ASP A 55 9.52 -14.03 -10.13
C ASP A 55 10.57 -13.13 -9.46
N VAL A 56 11.83 -13.18 -9.92
CA VAL A 56 12.89 -12.28 -9.45
C VAL A 56 12.57 -10.83 -9.79
N ILE A 57 12.05 -10.57 -11.00
CA ILE A 57 11.65 -9.23 -11.42
C ILE A 57 10.45 -8.75 -10.60
N ASP A 58 9.48 -9.62 -10.33
CA ASP A 58 8.34 -9.31 -9.49
C ASP A 58 8.78 -8.85 -8.09
N ALA A 59 9.62 -9.65 -7.43
CA ALA A 59 10.14 -9.32 -6.11
C ALA A 59 10.92 -7.99 -6.08
N ALA A 60 11.75 -7.74 -7.10
CA ALA A 60 12.50 -6.50 -7.21
C ALA A 60 11.60 -5.28 -7.43
N LEU A 61 10.52 -5.42 -8.20
CA LEU A 61 9.55 -4.35 -8.43
C LEU A 61 8.70 -4.08 -7.18
N ASP A 62 8.37 -5.12 -6.42
CA ASP A 62 7.64 -4.98 -5.15
C ASP A 62 8.49 -4.26 -4.10
N GLU A 63 9.76 -4.63 -3.95
CA GLU A 63 10.72 -3.94 -3.06
C GLU A 63 10.94 -2.47 -3.48
N LEU A 64 10.99 -2.21 -4.79
CA LEU A 64 11.11 -0.85 -5.32
C LEU A 64 9.85 -0.02 -5.03
N ALA A 65 8.65 -0.59 -5.15
CA ALA A 65 7.41 0.08 -4.80
C ALA A 65 7.35 0.41 -3.28
N GLU A 66 7.73 -0.57 -2.46
CA GLU A 66 7.77 -0.43 -1.01
C GLU A 66 8.74 0.70 -0.58
N SER A 67 9.96 0.69 -1.12
CA SER A 67 10.99 1.68 -0.77
C SER A 67 10.72 3.08 -1.30
N LEU A 68 10.18 3.23 -2.52
CA LEU A 68 9.97 4.54 -3.13
C LEU A 68 8.79 5.30 -2.54
N PHE A 69 7.68 4.62 -2.23
CA PHE A 69 6.47 5.33 -1.81
C PHE A 69 5.73 4.70 -0.63
N LEU A 70 5.62 3.37 -0.47
CA LEU A 70 4.81 2.83 0.63
C LEU A 70 5.43 3.13 2.01
N ALA A 71 6.73 2.89 2.17
CA ALA A 71 7.45 3.23 3.40
C ALA A 71 7.37 4.74 3.70
N ARG A 72 7.47 5.57 2.65
CA ARG A 72 7.38 7.03 2.78
C ARG A 72 5.98 7.48 3.18
N LEU A 73 4.93 6.91 2.60
CA LEU A 73 3.53 7.20 2.94
C LEU A 73 3.24 6.87 4.41
N ARG A 74 3.70 5.71 4.90
CA ARG A 74 3.58 5.33 6.31
C ARG A 74 4.27 6.32 7.25
N SER A 75 5.33 7.00 6.79
CA SER A 75 6.07 7.99 7.58
C SER A 75 5.47 9.41 7.59
N LEU A 76 4.42 9.69 6.80
CA LEU A 76 3.87 11.04 6.60
C LEU A 76 2.35 11.13 6.87
N PRO A 77 1.85 10.69 8.04
CA PRO A 77 0.41 10.67 8.33
C PRO A 77 -0.24 12.06 8.28
N GLN A 78 0.51 13.12 8.58
CA GLN A 78 0.01 14.51 8.54
C GLN A 78 -0.27 15.02 7.12
N HIS A 79 0.26 14.38 6.07
CA HIS A 79 0.09 14.78 4.67
C HIS A 79 -0.92 13.93 3.90
N THR A 80 -1.57 12.97 4.55
CA THR A 80 -2.45 11.98 3.92
C THR A 80 -3.53 12.60 3.01
N ALA A 81 -4.17 13.71 3.42
CA ALA A 81 -5.19 14.38 2.58
C ALA A 81 -4.62 15.05 1.32
N GLN A 82 -3.39 15.56 1.37
CA GLN A 82 -2.72 16.11 0.19
C GLN A 82 -2.25 14.98 -0.74
N LEU A 83 -1.73 13.91 -0.17
CA LEU A 83 -1.28 12.73 -0.91
C LEU A 83 -2.46 12.02 -1.58
N LYS A 84 -3.60 11.87 -0.90
CA LYS A 84 -4.84 11.34 -1.49
C LYS A 84 -5.26 12.14 -2.73
N ARG A 85 -5.18 13.47 -2.69
CA ARG A 85 -5.48 14.31 -3.86
C ARG A 85 -4.45 14.15 -4.98
N LEU A 86 -3.16 14.09 -4.65
CA LEU A 86 -2.09 13.90 -5.63
C LEU A 86 -2.24 12.59 -6.41
N PHE A 87 -2.63 11.52 -5.70
CA PHE A 87 -2.82 10.20 -6.28
C PHE A 87 -4.25 9.93 -6.80
N GLY A 88 -5.15 10.92 -6.73
CA GLY A 88 -6.54 10.76 -7.17
C GLY A 88 -7.36 9.77 -6.33
N THR A 89 -6.94 9.50 -5.09
CA THR A 89 -7.59 8.60 -4.13
C THR A 89 -8.40 9.33 -3.06
N ALA A 90 -8.57 10.65 -3.21
CA ALA A 90 -9.49 11.41 -2.39
C ALA A 90 -10.93 10.97 -2.74
N ARG A 91 -11.63 10.40 -1.77
CA ARG A 91 -13.08 10.17 -1.89
C ARG A 91 -13.73 11.55 -2.01
N GLU A 92 -14.38 11.83 -3.14
CA GLU A 92 -15.23 13.01 -3.28
C GLU A 92 -16.44 12.79 -2.37
N ASP A 93 -16.37 13.28 -1.15
CA ASP A 93 -17.53 13.33 -0.27
C ASP A 93 -18.52 14.35 -0.88
N SER A 94 -19.52 13.84 -1.60
CA SER A 94 -20.72 14.58 -2.03
C SER A 94 -21.79 14.52 -0.95
#